data_AF-A0A537V3M9-F1
#
_entry.id   AF-A0A537V3M9-F1
#
_cell.length_a   1.000
_cell.length_b   1.000
_cell.length_c   1.000
_cell.angle_alpha   90.00
_cell.angle_beta   90.00
_cell.angle_gamma   90.00
#
_symmetry.space_group_name_H-M   'P 1'
#
loop_
_entity.id
_entity.type
_entity.pdbx_description
1 polymer ?
#
loop_
_entity_poly.entity_id
_entity_poly.type
_entity_poly.pdbx_seq_one_letter_code
_entity_poly.pdbx_strand_id
1 'polypeptide(L)'
;MAATVGVSGDGIDHRVRILRASLRASVDRTTLDGARAIADEAYERAAELEDEWGLACAAALRGQVHAARGHAAAVVDDLSEAAERARASGHPIEAARALRGVGRALLDGPMPVERAIARCERLRADAAGHPLAEQDLAGVIGWLAGEFHAAEPPIQRALAAAAHARDDRLRASIAASWANLVLATEDRVEEAMALADVAETWATDPTALVGWRTARARALVRLGDVERADRLGRQAVSLAEQTDSSDLRANALLHLAEVLRLSERPNEAQPFERRAFRLLERT
;
A
#
# COMPACT_ATOMS: atom_id res chain seq x y z
N MET A 1 12.27 -17.04 -39.67
CA MET A 1 11.11 -16.17 -39.99
C MET A 1 10.37 -15.90 -38.71
N ALA A 2 10.75 -14.83 -38.00
CA ALA A 2 10.07 -14.41 -36.78
C ALA A 2 8.71 -13.81 -37.16
N ALA A 3 7.63 -14.41 -36.67
CA ALA A 3 6.31 -13.83 -36.75
C ALA A 3 6.29 -12.58 -35.85
N THR A 4 6.38 -11.41 -36.46
CA THR A 4 5.93 -10.17 -35.83
C THR A 4 4.45 -10.33 -35.52
N VAL A 5 4.13 -10.59 -34.25
CA VAL A 5 2.78 -10.48 -33.71
C VAL A 5 2.37 -9.03 -33.94
N GLY A 6 1.58 -8.81 -34.98
CA GLY A 6 1.03 -7.51 -35.29
C GLY A 6 0.09 -7.13 -34.17
N VAL A 7 0.52 -6.26 -33.27
CA VAL A 7 -0.36 -5.66 -32.27
C VAL A 7 -1.46 -4.92 -33.05
N SER A 8 -2.71 -5.35 -32.90
CA SER A 8 -3.85 -4.69 -33.51
C SER A 8 -3.91 -3.22 -33.04
N GLY A 9 -4.35 -2.29 -33.90
CA GLY A 9 -4.49 -0.88 -33.52
C GLY A 9 -5.36 -0.66 -32.28
N ASP A 10 -6.28 -1.59 -32.04
CA ASP A 10 -7.16 -1.68 -30.88
C ASP A 10 -6.38 -1.90 -29.57
N GLY A 11 -5.41 -2.82 -29.55
CA GLY A 11 -4.58 -3.09 -28.36
C GLY A 11 -3.64 -1.94 -27.96
N ILE A 12 -3.26 -1.07 -28.90
CA ILE A 12 -2.52 0.17 -28.58
C ILE A 12 -3.45 1.19 -27.93
N ASP A 13 -4.67 1.35 -28.44
CA ASP A 13 -5.64 2.33 -27.91
C ASP A 13 -6.05 1.99 -26.47
N HIS A 14 -6.34 0.72 -26.18
CA HIS A 14 -6.67 0.29 -24.82
C HIS A 14 -5.52 0.51 -23.82
N ARG A 15 -4.27 0.26 -24.20
CA ARG A 15 -3.11 0.51 -23.31
C ARG A 15 -2.91 1.99 -23.03
N VAL A 16 -3.12 2.87 -24.02
CA VAL A 16 -3.07 4.33 -23.81
C VAL A 16 -4.19 4.78 -22.87
N ARG A 17 -5.40 4.24 -23.02
CA ARG A 17 -6.52 4.50 -22.11
C ARG A 17 -6.20 4.04 -20.68
N ILE A 18 -5.68 2.83 -20.51
CA ILE A 18 -5.26 2.29 -19.20
C ILE A 18 -4.19 3.18 -18.56
N LEU A 19 -3.13 3.53 -19.30
CA LEU A 19 -2.07 4.39 -18.76
C LEU A 19 -2.61 5.75 -18.31
N ARG A 20 -3.47 6.37 -19.11
CA ARG A 20 -4.10 7.65 -18.76
C ARG A 20 -5.02 7.53 -17.55
N ALA A 21 -5.79 6.45 -17.47
CA ALA A 21 -6.65 6.16 -16.33
C ALA A 21 -5.85 5.96 -15.05
N SER A 22 -4.76 5.18 -15.12
CA SER A 22 -3.83 4.95 -14.01
C SER A 22 -3.25 6.26 -13.46
N LEU A 23 -2.76 7.14 -14.35
CA LEU A 23 -2.19 8.43 -13.95
C LEU A 23 -3.21 9.40 -13.33
N ARG A 24 -4.46 9.38 -13.79
CA ARG A 24 -5.53 10.21 -13.21
C ARG A 24 -5.98 9.65 -11.86
N ALA A 25 -6.20 8.34 -11.79
CA ALA A 25 -6.59 7.65 -10.57
C ALA A 25 -5.54 7.77 -9.45
N SER A 26 -4.26 7.97 -9.80
CA SER A 26 -3.21 8.17 -8.80
C SER A 26 -3.20 9.57 -8.17
N VAL A 27 -3.89 10.56 -8.74
CA VAL A 27 -3.88 11.94 -8.19
C VAL A 27 -5.28 12.43 -7.82
N ASP A 28 -6.33 11.85 -8.39
CA ASP A 28 -7.71 12.26 -8.19
C ASP A 28 -8.63 11.06 -7.95
N ARG A 29 -9.09 10.96 -6.70
CA ARG A 29 -10.01 9.89 -6.24
C ARG A 29 -11.37 9.94 -6.93
N THR A 30 -11.80 11.08 -7.45
CA THR A 30 -13.08 11.20 -8.18
C THR A 30 -13.06 10.43 -9.50
N THR A 31 -11.87 10.09 -10.01
CA THR A 31 -11.71 9.36 -11.28
C THR A 31 -11.72 7.84 -11.13
N LEU A 32 -11.81 7.31 -9.90
CA LEU A 32 -11.70 5.87 -9.62
C LEU A 32 -12.79 5.03 -10.29
N ASP A 33 -14.03 5.53 -10.36
CA ASP A 33 -15.14 4.83 -11.03
C ASP A 33 -14.89 4.72 -12.54
N GLY A 34 -14.42 5.80 -13.16
CA GLY A 34 -14.03 5.81 -14.57
C GLY A 34 -12.83 4.91 -14.85
N ALA A 35 -11.84 4.90 -13.96
CA ALA A 35 -10.68 4.01 -14.08
C ALA A 35 -11.08 2.53 -13.95
N ARG A 36 -12.03 2.21 -13.07
CA ARG A 36 -12.59 0.85 -12.95
C ARG A 36 -13.27 0.41 -14.24
N ALA A 37 -14.12 1.26 -14.82
CA ALA A 37 -14.82 0.96 -16.07
C ALA A 37 -13.84 0.74 -17.23
N ILE A 38 -12.81 1.58 -17.35
CA ILE A 38 -11.74 1.41 -18.36
C ILE A 38 -10.99 0.08 -18.15
N ALA A 39 -10.73 -0.32 -16.90
CA ALA A 39 -10.10 -1.60 -16.60
C ALA A 39 -10.99 -2.78 -17.03
N ASP A 40 -12.28 -2.74 -16.74
CA ASP A 40 -13.23 -3.80 -17.13
C ASP A 40 -13.35 -3.93 -18.65
N GLU A 41 -13.60 -2.82 -19.35
CA GLU A 41 -13.69 -2.81 -20.82
C GLU A 41 -12.40 -3.32 -21.48
N ALA A 42 -11.23 -2.89 -20.98
CA ALA A 42 -9.95 -3.35 -21.49
C ALA A 42 -9.70 -4.83 -21.20
N TYR A 43 -10.17 -5.34 -20.06
CA TYR A 43 -10.06 -6.75 -19.70
C TYR A 43 -10.90 -7.63 -20.63
N GLU A 44 -12.17 -7.28 -20.82
CA GLU A 44 -13.07 -8.00 -21.73
C GLU A 44 -12.48 -8.05 -23.15
N ARG A 45 -12.02 -6.90 -23.64
CA ARG A 45 -11.43 -6.82 -24.98
C ARG A 45 -10.13 -7.62 -25.11
N ALA A 46 -9.25 -7.53 -24.11
CA ALA A 46 -8.00 -8.30 -24.12
C ALA A 46 -8.27 -9.82 -24.05
N ALA A 47 -9.32 -10.24 -23.34
CA ALA A 47 -9.75 -11.64 -23.30
C ALA A 47 -10.23 -12.13 -24.67
N GLU A 48 -11.04 -11.34 -25.39
CA GLU A 48 -11.49 -11.67 -26.75
C GLU A 48 -10.33 -11.79 -27.75
N LEU A 49 -9.26 -11.03 -27.53
CA LEU A 49 -8.07 -11.00 -28.39
C LEU A 49 -6.97 -11.97 -27.94
N GLU A 50 -7.17 -12.70 -26.85
CA GLU A 50 -6.15 -13.54 -26.21
C GLU A 50 -4.84 -12.77 -25.91
N ASP A 51 -4.95 -11.47 -25.58
CA ASP A 51 -3.83 -10.58 -25.27
C ASP A 51 -3.49 -10.63 -23.77
N GLU A 52 -2.58 -11.53 -23.41
CA GLU A 52 -2.09 -11.68 -22.03
C GLU A 52 -1.50 -10.39 -21.44
N TRP A 53 -0.88 -9.54 -22.26
CA TRP A 53 -0.34 -8.27 -21.77
C TRP A 53 -1.45 -7.25 -21.48
N GLY A 54 -2.45 -7.18 -22.36
CA GLY A 54 -3.66 -6.39 -22.14
C GLY A 54 -4.40 -6.78 -20.86
N LEU A 55 -4.55 -8.09 -20.62
CA LEU A 55 -5.15 -8.63 -19.39
C LEU A 55 -4.33 -8.26 -18.15
N ALA A 56 -2.98 -8.35 -18.22
CA ALA A 56 -2.10 -7.94 -17.14
C ALA A 56 -2.24 -6.45 -16.79
N CYS A 57 -2.29 -5.58 -17.80
CA CYS A 57 -2.46 -4.14 -17.62
C CYS A 57 -3.83 -3.78 -17.04
N ALA A 58 -4.89 -4.44 -17.50
CA ALA A 58 -6.24 -4.24 -16.98
C ALA A 58 -6.36 -4.69 -15.51
N ALA A 59 -5.84 -5.87 -15.18
CA ALA A 59 -5.78 -6.37 -13.80
C ALA A 59 -4.95 -5.44 -12.89
N ALA A 60 -3.82 -4.91 -13.38
CA ALA A 60 -3.02 -3.95 -12.63
C ALA A 60 -3.77 -2.64 -12.33
N LEU A 61 -4.55 -2.12 -13.29
CA LEU A 61 -5.39 -0.93 -13.08
C LEU A 61 -6.52 -1.22 -12.09
N ARG A 62 -7.15 -2.40 -12.17
CA ARG A 62 -8.17 -2.85 -11.21
C ARG A 62 -7.60 -2.88 -9.79
N GLY A 63 -6.44 -3.53 -9.62
CA GLY A 63 -5.72 -3.58 -8.35
C GLY A 63 -5.33 -2.18 -7.83
N GLN A 64 -4.95 -1.24 -8.69
CA GLN A 64 -4.71 0.15 -8.29
C GLN A 64 -5.99 0.82 -7.76
N VAL A 65 -7.13 0.62 -8.42
CA VAL A 65 -8.41 1.17 -7.97
C VAL A 65 -8.81 0.56 -6.61
N HIS A 66 -8.63 -0.75 -6.44
CA HIS A 66 -8.87 -1.41 -5.16
C HIS A 66 -7.94 -0.89 -4.05
N ALA A 67 -6.67 -0.66 -4.34
CA ALA A 67 -5.72 -0.09 -3.39
C ALA A 67 -6.13 1.34 -2.97
N ALA A 68 -6.55 2.17 -3.94
CA ALA A 68 -7.05 3.51 -3.65
C ALA A 68 -8.35 3.50 -2.82
N ARG A 69 -9.15 2.43 -2.90
CA ARG A 69 -10.33 2.23 -2.03
C ARG A 69 -10.01 1.54 -0.71
N GLY A 70 -8.78 1.06 -0.53
CA GLY A 70 -8.38 0.30 0.65
C GLY A 70 -9.07 -1.06 0.71
N HIS A 71 -9.24 -1.74 -0.43
CA HIS A 71 -9.80 -3.08 -0.56
C HIS A 71 -8.69 -4.14 -0.62
N ALA A 72 -8.03 -4.43 0.50
CA ALA A 72 -6.75 -5.14 0.52
C ALA A 72 -6.81 -6.55 -0.09
N ALA A 73 -7.87 -7.30 0.17
CA ALA A 73 -8.05 -8.64 -0.38
C ALA A 73 -8.17 -8.61 -1.92
N ALA A 74 -8.96 -7.69 -2.46
CA ALA A 74 -9.09 -7.53 -3.91
C ALA A 74 -7.79 -7.07 -4.57
N VAL A 75 -6.97 -6.26 -3.89
CA VAL A 75 -5.63 -5.90 -4.37
C VAL A 75 -4.74 -7.13 -4.50
N VAL A 76 -4.77 -8.04 -3.51
CA VAL A 76 -3.98 -9.27 -3.54
C VAL A 76 -4.38 -10.12 -4.75
N ASP A 77 -5.68 -10.27 -5.02
CA ASP A 77 -6.17 -11.07 -6.14
C ASP A 77 -5.78 -10.45 -7.49
N ASP A 78 -6.11 -9.17 -7.70
CA ASP A 78 -5.88 -8.46 -8.96
C ASP A 78 -4.39 -8.32 -9.31
N LEU A 79 -3.56 -7.99 -8.32
CA LEU A 79 -2.13 -7.81 -8.57
C LEU A 79 -1.38 -9.14 -8.65
N SER A 80 -1.91 -10.23 -8.07
CA SER A 80 -1.36 -11.58 -8.31
C SER A 80 -1.64 -11.99 -9.76
N GLU A 81 -2.88 -11.81 -10.23
CA GLU A 81 -3.24 -12.05 -11.63
C GLU A 81 -2.36 -11.19 -12.58
N ALA A 82 -2.25 -9.89 -12.31
CA ALA A 82 -1.41 -9.00 -13.11
C ALA A 82 0.04 -9.47 -13.17
N ALA A 83 0.61 -9.93 -12.05
CA ALA A 83 1.98 -10.41 -12.00
C ALA A 83 2.19 -11.69 -12.82
N GLU A 84 1.28 -12.66 -12.69
CA GLU A 84 1.33 -13.93 -13.42
C GLU A 84 1.26 -13.70 -14.94
N ARG A 85 0.30 -12.88 -15.39
CA ARG A 85 0.11 -12.56 -16.82
C ARG A 85 1.23 -11.70 -17.41
N ALA A 86 1.71 -10.70 -16.65
CA ALA A 86 2.85 -9.89 -17.07
C ALA A 86 4.11 -10.76 -17.25
N ARG A 87 4.35 -11.70 -16.35
CA ARG A 87 5.45 -12.66 -16.47
C ARG A 87 5.28 -13.57 -17.69
N ALA A 88 4.10 -14.15 -17.87
CA ALA A 88 3.80 -15.03 -19.01
C ALA A 88 3.96 -14.33 -20.38
N SER A 89 3.68 -13.03 -20.43
CA SER A 89 3.81 -12.19 -21.64
C SER A 89 5.17 -11.52 -21.83
N GLY A 90 6.17 -11.80 -20.96
CA GLY A 90 7.53 -11.27 -21.13
C GLY A 90 7.76 -9.84 -20.58
N HIS A 91 6.97 -9.41 -19.60
CA HIS A 91 7.04 -8.09 -18.96
C HIS A 91 7.46 -8.21 -17.47
N PRO A 92 8.73 -8.55 -17.19
CA PRO A 92 9.18 -8.89 -15.83
C PRO A 92 9.23 -7.69 -14.87
N ILE A 93 9.46 -6.47 -15.38
CA ILE A 93 9.47 -5.25 -14.54
C ILE A 93 8.07 -4.99 -13.98
N GLU A 94 7.05 -5.16 -14.81
CA GLU A 94 5.65 -4.95 -14.45
C GLU A 94 5.15 -6.07 -13.57
N ALA A 95 5.59 -7.32 -13.80
CA ALA A 95 5.38 -8.41 -12.86
C ALA A 95 5.97 -8.09 -11.47
N ALA A 96 7.24 -7.69 -11.40
CA ALA A 96 7.90 -7.32 -10.14
C ALA A 96 7.23 -6.13 -9.43
N ARG A 97 6.68 -5.17 -10.18
CA ARG A 97 5.88 -4.06 -9.64
C ARG A 97 4.56 -4.55 -9.03
N ALA A 98 3.87 -5.46 -9.71
CA ALA A 98 2.62 -6.04 -9.21
C ALA A 98 2.85 -6.90 -7.95
N LEU A 99 3.88 -7.76 -7.94
CA LEU A 99 4.27 -8.55 -6.76
C LEU A 99 4.54 -7.68 -5.53
N ARG A 100 5.24 -6.55 -5.71
CA ARG A 100 5.45 -5.57 -4.64
C ARG A 100 4.13 -4.99 -4.11
N GLY A 101 3.21 -4.67 -5.01
CA GLY A 101 1.87 -4.21 -4.64
C GLY A 101 1.09 -5.25 -3.83
N VAL A 102 1.19 -6.54 -4.19
CA VAL A 102 0.64 -7.65 -3.39
C VAL A 102 1.26 -7.64 -1.98
N GLY A 103 2.60 -7.60 -1.87
CA GLY A 103 3.29 -7.58 -0.59
C GLY A 103 2.84 -6.42 0.32
N ARG A 104 2.65 -5.24 -0.26
CA ARG A 104 2.15 -4.07 0.48
C ARG A 104 0.71 -4.25 0.97
N ALA A 105 -0.17 -4.82 0.14
CA ALA A 105 -1.54 -5.12 0.56
C ALA A 105 -1.61 -6.19 1.67
N LEU A 106 -0.61 -7.07 1.76
CA LEU A 106 -0.53 -8.06 2.85
C LEU A 106 -0.23 -7.44 4.22
N LEU A 107 0.33 -6.22 4.29
CA LEU A 107 0.46 -5.47 5.55
C LEU A 107 -0.88 -5.06 6.15
N ASP A 108 -1.91 -4.92 5.31
CA ASP A 108 -3.24 -4.49 5.71
C ASP A 108 -4.14 -5.67 6.18
N GLY A 109 -3.56 -6.84 6.37
CA GLY A 109 -4.22 -7.96 7.06
C GLY A 109 -5.28 -8.76 6.29
N PRO A 110 -5.25 -8.94 4.96
CA PRO A 110 -6.24 -9.78 4.29
C PRO A 110 -6.08 -11.28 4.64
N MET A 111 -5.04 -11.66 5.40
CA MET A 111 -4.81 -13.01 5.89
C MET A 111 -3.92 -13.02 7.15
N PRO A 112 -3.87 -14.13 7.91
CA PRO A 112 -3.01 -14.26 9.08
C PRO A 112 -1.52 -14.00 8.81
N VAL A 113 -0.83 -13.40 9.78
CA VAL A 113 0.55 -12.90 9.64
C VAL A 113 1.55 -13.97 9.20
N GLU A 114 1.44 -15.20 9.69
CA GLU A 114 2.34 -16.30 9.31
C GLU A 114 2.19 -16.66 7.82
N ARG A 115 0.94 -16.64 7.32
CA ARG A 115 0.65 -16.88 5.91
C ARG A 115 1.10 -15.70 5.05
N ALA A 116 0.94 -14.48 5.54
CA ALA A 116 1.40 -13.27 4.88
C ALA A 116 2.93 -13.26 4.71
N ILE A 117 3.69 -13.58 5.77
CA ILE A 117 5.16 -13.72 5.73
C ILE A 117 5.57 -14.74 4.67
N ALA A 118 5.03 -15.97 4.75
CA ALA A 118 5.37 -17.03 3.80
C ALA A 118 5.01 -16.65 2.35
N ARG A 119 3.92 -15.90 2.15
CA ARG A 119 3.56 -15.36 0.83
C ARG A 119 4.56 -14.31 0.37
N CYS A 120 4.93 -13.34 1.21
CA CYS A 120 5.93 -12.32 0.90
C CYS A 120 7.30 -12.91 0.57
N GLU A 121 7.72 -13.98 1.24
CA GLU A 121 8.97 -14.70 0.91
C GLU A 121 8.94 -15.29 -0.50
N ARG A 122 7.83 -15.91 -0.90
CA ARG A 122 7.64 -16.40 -2.27
C ARG A 122 7.63 -15.25 -3.27
N LEU A 123 6.87 -14.19 -3.01
CA LEU A 123 6.84 -12.99 -3.87
C LEU A 123 8.24 -12.39 -4.05
N ARG A 124 9.07 -12.40 -3.00
CA ARG A 124 10.44 -11.89 -3.03
C ARG A 124 11.35 -12.75 -3.90
N ALA A 125 11.25 -14.08 -3.78
CA ALA A 125 11.97 -15.00 -4.64
C ALA A 125 11.54 -14.84 -6.11
N ASP A 126 10.25 -14.66 -6.34
CA ASP A 126 9.63 -14.42 -7.65
C ASP A 126 10.01 -13.08 -8.30
N ALA A 127 10.47 -12.13 -7.49
CA ALA A 127 10.94 -10.81 -7.91
C ALA A 127 12.48 -10.74 -8.03
N ALA A 128 13.19 -11.87 -7.94
CA ALA A 128 14.64 -11.93 -8.04
C ALA A 128 15.15 -11.25 -9.32
N GLY A 129 16.17 -10.40 -9.17
CA GLY A 129 16.71 -9.57 -10.24
C GLY A 129 16.04 -8.19 -10.35
N HIS A 130 15.07 -7.87 -9.49
CA HIS A 130 14.42 -6.57 -9.43
C HIS A 130 14.62 -5.91 -8.06
N PRO A 131 15.74 -5.17 -7.85
CA PRO A 131 16.16 -4.70 -6.53
C PRO A 131 15.10 -3.93 -5.75
N LEU A 132 14.34 -3.04 -6.42
CA LEU A 132 13.29 -2.29 -5.75
C LEU A 132 12.19 -3.20 -5.17
N ALA A 133 11.77 -4.23 -5.92
CA ALA A 133 10.76 -5.18 -5.45
C ALA A 133 11.32 -6.05 -4.32
N GLU A 134 12.55 -6.54 -4.47
CA GLU A 134 13.19 -7.38 -3.45
C GLU A 134 13.37 -6.66 -2.11
N GLN A 135 13.86 -5.41 -2.14
CA GLN A 135 14.07 -4.64 -0.91
C GLN A 135 12.75 -4.25 -0.25
N ASP A 136 11.73 -3.90 -1.05
CA ASP A 136 10.43 -3.56 -0.50
C ASP A 136 9.77 -4.77 0.18
N LEU A 137 9.80 -5.93 -0.49
CA LEU A 137 9.27 -7.18 0.07
C LEU A 137 10.07 -7.67 1.29
N ALA A 138 11.39 -7.47 1.31
CA ALA A 138 12.20 -7.76 2.50
C ALA A 138 11.81 -6.86 3.68
N GLY A 139 11.56 -5.57 3.43
CA GLY A 139 11.04 -4.65 4.44
C GLY A 139 9.66 -5.06 4.97
N VAL A 140 8.76 -5.49 4.08
CA VAL A 140 7.43 -6.03 4.45
C VAL A 140 7.57 -7.28 5.32
N ILE A 141 8.46 -8.21 4.99
CA ILE A 141 8.68 -9.43 5.78
C ILE A 141 9.15 -9.09 7.19
N GLY A 142 10.19 -8.25 7.31
CA GLY A 142 10.70 -7.85 8.63
C GLY A 142 9.65 -7.09 9.46
N TRP A 143 8.79 -6.31 8.81
CA TRP A 143 7.65 -5.66 9.46
C TRP A 143 6.67 -6.68 10.04
N LEU A 144 6.20 -7.61 9.21
CA LEU A 144 5.23 -8.63 9.61
C LEU A 144 5.79 -9.55 10.71
N ALA A 145 7.09 -9.83 10.68
CA ALA A 145 7.78 -10.64 11.67
C ALA A 145 8.04 -9.91 13.01
N GLY A 146 7.83 -8.59 13.06
CA GLY A 146 8.22 -7.77 14.22
C GLY A 146 9.74 -7.60 14.38
N GLU A 147 10.52 -7.97 13.35
CA GLU A 147 11.99 -7.90 13.32
C GLU A 147 12.46 -6.53 12.81
N PHE A 148 12.08 -5.50 13.55
CA PHE A 148 12.13 -4.12 13.07
C PHE A 148 13.53 -3.59 12.74
N HIS A 149 14.54 -3.90 13.55
CA HIS A 149 15.93 -3.54 13.25
C HIS A 149 16.44 -4.23 11.98
N ALA A 150 16.00 -5.46 11.70
CA ALA A 150 16.36 -6.16 10.47
C ALA A 150 15.61 -5.60 9.26
N ALA A 151 14.41 -5.04 9.47
CA ALA A 151 13.58 -4.41 8.44
C ALA A 151 14.10 -3.04 7.99
N GLU A 152 14.78 -2.29 8.87
CA GLU A 152 15.20 -0.90 8.59
C GLU A 152 16.14 -0.77 7.38
N PRO A 153 17.25 -1.53 7.24
CA PRO A 153 18.13 -1.37 6.08
C PRO A 153 17.45 -1.67 4.72
N PRO A 154 16.64 -2.75 4.58
CA PRO A 154 15.82 -2.95 3.38
C PRO A 154 14.84 -1.81 3.11
N ILE A 155 14.14 -1.31 4.13
CA ILE A 155 13.17 -0.20 4.01
C ILE A 155 13.87 1.07 3.51
N GLN A 156 15.03 1.42 4.06
CA GLN A 156 15.84 2.56 3.63
C GLN A 156 16.24 2.45 2.16
N ARG A 157 16.73 1.28 1.74
CA ARG A 157 17.09 1.03 0.34
C ARG A 157 15.88 1.10 -0.59
N ALA A 158 14.74 0.54 -0.17
CA ALA A 158 13.49 0.60 -0.92
C ALA A 158 13.01 2.05 -1.08
N LEU A 159 13.06 2.87 -0.01
CA LEU A 159 12.66 4.28 -0.06
C LEU A 159 13.55 5.09 -1.01
N ALA A 160 14.87 4.91 -0.93
CA ALA A 160 15.84 5.58 -1.82
C ALA A 160 15.64 5.16 -3.28
N ALA A 161 15.40 3.87 -3.54
CA ALA A 161 15.14 3.34 -4.87
C ALA A 161 13.80 3.84 -5.43
N ALA A 162 12.76 3.93 -4.61
CA ALA A 162 11.46 4.50 -5.01
C ALA A 162 11.60 5.97 -5.40
N ALA A 163 12.38 6.75 -4.65
CA ALA A 163 12.67 8.15 -4.97
C ALA A 163 13.43 8.27 -6.30
N HIS A 164 14.45 7.43 -6.54
CA HIS A 164 15.19 7.42 -7.79
C HIS A 164 14.32 7.04 -9.00
N ALA A 165 13.42 6.07 -8.81
CA ALA A 165 12.48 5.63 -9.83
C ALA A 165 11.31 6.60 -10.07
N ARG A 166 11.17 7.65 -9.24
CA ARG A 166 10.01 8.56 -9.20
C ARG A 166 8.68 7.80 -9.04
N ASP A 167 8.68 6.74 -8.23
CA ASP A 167 7.47 6.05 -7.80
C ASP A 167 6.95 6.72 -6.52
N ASP A 168 6.35 7.90 -6.68
CA ASP A 168 5.94 8.76 -5.55
C ASP A 168 4.90 8.08 -4.65
N ARG A 169 4.03 7.24 -5.23
CA ARG A 169 3.04 6.46 -4.48
C ARG A 169 3.76 5.45 -3.57
N LEU A 170 4.68 4.66 -4.12
CA LEU A 170 5.46 3.72 -3.32
C LEU A 170 6.29 4.44 -2.26
N ARG A 171 6.91 5.57 -2.62
CA ARG A 171 7.66 6.41 -1.70
C ARG A 171 6.79 6.86 -0.51
N ALA A 172 5.55 7.27 -0.76
CA ALA A 172 4.59 7.64 0.28
C ALA A 172 4.26 6.46 1.20
N SER A 173 3.94 5.30 0.63
CA SER A 173 3.57 4.10 1.41
C SER A 173 4.74 3.61 2.28
N ILE A 174 5.97 3.58 1.73
CA ILE A 174 7.18 3.20 2.48
C ILE A 174 7.42 4.19 3.62
N ALA A 175 7.38 5.50 3.34
CA ALA A 175 7.63 6.53 4.33
C ALA A 175 6.58 6.52 5.46
N ALA A 176 5.29 6.37 5.13
CA ALA A 176 4.21 6.28 6.10
C ALA A 176 4.36 5.06 7.02
N SER A 177 4.71 3.91 6.44
CA SER A 177 5.01 2.71 7.23
C SER A 177 6.21 3.01 8.14
N TRP A 178 7.34 3.38 7.57
CA TRP A 178 8.57 3.59 8.35
C TRP A 178 8.43 4.62 9.48
N ALA A 179 7.66 5.70 9.27
CA ALA A 179 7.38 6.68 10.32
C ALA A 179 6.73 6.07 11.57
N ASN A 180 5.76 5.17 11.38
CA ASN A 180 5.10 4.48 12.50
C ASN A 180 6.04 3.50 13.20
N LEU A 181 6.93 2.87 12.42
CA LEU A 181 7.90 1.92 12.94
C LEU A 181 8.93 2.58 13.85
N VAL A 182 9.52 3.68 13.38
CA VAL A 182 10.54 4.44 14.12
C VAL A 182 10.00 4.89 15.48
N LEU A 183 8.74 5.32 15.53
CA LEU A 183 8.05 5.67 16.78
C LEU A 183 7.68 4.48 17.65
N ALA A 184 7.62 3.26 17.11
CA ALA A 184 7.32 2.06 17.89
C ALA A 184 8.56 1.47 18.55
N THR A 185 9.74 1.60 17.92
CA THR A 185 10.97 0.92 18.38
C THR A 185 11.94 1.82 19.11
N GLU A 186 12.17 3.03 18.62
CA GLU A 186 13.30 3.87 19.04
C GLU A 186 12.88 5.27 19.50
N ASP A 187 11.59 5.60 19.36
CA ASP A 187 11.01 6.90 19.73
C ASP A 187 11.73 8.11 19.09
N ARG A 188 12.34 7.92 17.90
CA ARG A 188 13.02 8.98 17.13
C ARG A 188 11.98 9.93 16.49
N VAL A 189 11.48 10.86 17.30
CA VAL A 189 10.37 11.77 16.95
C VAL A 189 10.65 12.61 15.70
N GLU A 190 11.85 13.20 15.59
CA GLU A 190 12.20 14.11 14.48
C GLU A 190 12.21 13.39 13.12
N GLU A 191 12.74 12.18 13.09
CA GLU A 191 12.77 11.38 11.87
C GLU A 191 11.38 10.89 11.47
N ALA A 192 10.58 10.45 12.45
CA ALA A 192 9.20 10.06 12.18
C ALA A 192 8.39 11.23 11.60
N MET A 193 8.63 12.46 12.06
CA MET A 193 8.05 13.67 11.47
C MET A 193 8.51 13.88 10.03
N ALA A 194 9.83 13.78 9.76
CA ALA A 194 10.36 13.94 8.40
C ALA A 194 9.81 12.87 7.43
N LEU A 195 9.65 11.62 7.88
CA LEU A 195 9.03 10.56 7.11
C LEU A 195 7.53 10.81 6.88
N ALA A 196 6.82 11.33 7.89
CA ALA A 196 5.43 11.73 7.74
C ALA A 196 5.25 12.88 6.73
N ASP A 197 6.19 13.84 6.66
CA ASP A 197 6.18 14.93 5.66
C ASP A 197 6.33 14.36 4.23
N VAL A 198 7.26 13.42 4.04
CA VAL A 198 7.46 12.73 2.75
C VAL A 198 6.19 11.99 2.34
N ALA A 199 5.55 11.28 3.27
CA ALA A 199 4.33 10.56 3.01
C ALA A 199 3.15 11.50 2.70
N GLU A 200 2.95 12.56 3.49
CA GLU A 200 1.87 13.53 3.29
C GLU A 200 1.89 14.16 1.89
N THR A 201 3.10 14.42 1.36
CA THR A 201 3.28 15.05 0.05
C THR A 201 2.67 14.23 -1.10
N TRP A 202 2.71 12.90 -1.00
CA TRP A 202 2.43 11.99 -2.12
C TRP A 202 1.35 10.93 -1.84
N ALA A 203 0.86 10.84 -0.60
CA ALA A 203 -0.10 9.83 -0.18
C ALA A 203 -1.45 9.96 -0.90
N THR A 204 -1.92 8.87 -1.49
CA THR A 204 -3.17 8.82 -2.28
C THR A 204 -4.04 7.63 -1.90
N ASP A 205 -3.43 6.52 -1.48
CA ASP A 205 -4.11 5.36 -0.91
C ASP A 205 -4.40 5.52 0.60
N PRO A 206 -5.45 4.86 1.12
CA PRO A 206 -5.84 4.98 2.52
C PRO A 206 -4.74 4.58 3.50
N THR A 207 -3.95 3.55 3.20
CA THR A 207 -2.87 3.07 4.08
C THR A 207 -1.82 4.15 4.30
N ALA A 208 -1.32 4.79 3.23
CA ALA A 208 -0.40 5.91 3.33
C ALA A 208 -1.03 7.13 4.02
N LEU A 209 -2.29 7.46 3.69
CA LEU A 209 -3.03 8.58 4.26
C LEU A 209 -3.27 8.43 5.77
N VAL A 210 -3.61 7.24 6.22
CA VAL A 210 -3.77 6.91 7.65
C VAL A 210 -2.40 6.92 8.32
N GLY A 211 -1.41 6.24 7.73
CA GLY A 211 -0.09 6.03 8.32
C GLY A 211 0.66 7.33 8.64
N TRP A 212 0.69 8.31 7.73
CA TRP A 212 1.38 9.57 8.03
C TRP A 212 0.67 10.36 9.14
N ARG A 213 -0.67 10.31 9.20
CA ARG A 213 -1.46 11.00 10.22
C ARG A 213 -1.26 10.37 11.59
N THR A 214 -1.24 9.05 11.69
CA THR A 214 -1.00 8.36 12.96
C THR A 214 0.42 8.60 13.46
N ALA A 215 1.42 8.50 12.58
CA ALA A 215 2.80 8.80 12.94
C ALA A 215 2.96 10.24 13.43
N ARG A 216 2.44 11.22 12.67
CA ARG A 216 2.51 12.62 13.06
C ARG A 216 1.73 12.91 14.35
N ALA A 217 0.56 12.32 14.56
CA ALA A 217 -0.20 12.48 15.80
C ALA A 217 0.61 11.98 17.02
N ARG A 218 1.21 10.79 16.91
CA ARG A 218 2.04 10.18 17.94
C ARG A 218 3.32 10.97 18.21
N ALA A 219 3.93 11.58 17.19
CA ALA A 219 5.05 12.49 17.34
C ALA A 219 4.64 13.81 18.03
N LEU A 220 3.55 14.43 17.60
CA LEU A 220 3.08 15.72 18.13
C LEU A 220 2.70 15.67 19.61
N VAL A 221 2.07 14.58 20.05
CA VAL A 221 1.72 14.45 21.48
C VAL A 221 2.96 14.38 22.37
N ARG A 222 4.06 13.76 21.89
CA ARG A 222 5.35 13.74 22.60
C ARG A 222 6.01 15.10 22.66
N LEU A 223 5.78 15.93 21.65
CA LEU A 223 6.22 17.33 21.59
C LEU A 223 5.29 18.29 22.35
N GLY A 224 4.21 17.79 22.95
CA GLY A 224 3.24 18.58 23.73
C GLY A 224 2.12 19.23 22.93
N ASP A 225 2.07 19.07 21.60
CA ASP A 225 0.95 19.57 20.76
C ASP A 225 -0.21 18.56 20.76
N VAL A 226 -0.84 18.43 21.93
CA VAL A 226 -1.94 17.51 22.22
C VAL A 226 -3.15 17.75 21.31
N GLU A 227 -3.49 19.01 21.07
CA GLU A 227 -4.71 19.36 20.32
C GLU A 227 -4.58 18.93 18.86
N ARG A 228 -3.43 19.21 18.22
CA ARG A 228 -3.20 18.78 16.84
C ARG A 228 -3.04 17.27 16.74
N ALA A 229 -2.44 16.63 17.74
CA ALA A 229 -2.32 15.18 17.81
C ALA A 229 -3.70 14.49 17.83
N ASP A 230 -4.62 14.94 18.71
CA ASP A 230 -5.99 14.37 18.79
C ASP A 230 -6.75 14.56 17.47
N ARG A 231 -6.69 15.76 16.87
CA ARG A 231 -7.33 16.01 15.56
C ARG A 231 -6.82 15.06 14.48
N LEU A 232 -5.51 14.91 14.34
CA LEU A 232 -4.92 14.02 13.32
C LEU A 232 -5.24 12.55 13.59
N GLY A 233 -5.20 12.11 14.85
CA GLY A 233 -5.55 10.74 15.22
C GLY A 233 -7.02 10.40 14.88
N ARG A 234 -7.95 11.32 15.14
CA ARG A 234 -9.37 11.14 14.78
C ARG A 234 -9.60 11.13 13.27
N GLN A 235 -8.90 11.99 12.52
CA GLN A 235 -8.93 11.96 11.06
C GLN A 235 -8.42 10.62 10.51
N ALA A 236 -7.34 10.08 11.10
CA ALA A 236 -6.80 8.78 10.71
C ALA A 236 -7.82 7.65 10.95
N VAL A 237 -8.50 7.64 12.10
CA VAL A 237 -9.57 6.67 12.39
C VAL A 237 -10.72 6.79 11.38
N SER A 238 -11.20 8.01 11.10
CA SER A 238 -12.28 8.24 10.14
C SER A 238 -11.93 7.79 8.72
N LEU A 239 -10.66 7.92 8.31
CA LEU A 239 -10.18 7.41 7.02
C LEU A 239 -10.10 5.88 7.02
N ALA A 240 -9.55 5.28 8.08
CA ALA A 240 -9.44 3.82 8.19
C ALA A 240 -10.82 3.14 8.17
N GLU A 241 -11.83 3.75 8.79
CA GLU A 241 -13.22 3.26 8.79
C GLU A 241 -13.83 3.12 7.39
N GLN A 242 -13.34 3.88 6.40
CA GLN A 242 -13.82 3.82 5.01
C GLN A 242 -13.22 2.66 4.21
N THR A 243 -12.22 1.95 4.74
CA THR A 243 -11.53 0.82 4.09
C THR A 243 -12.15 -0.51 4.52
N ASP A 244 -11.85 -1.64 3.84
CA ASP A 244 -12.28 -2.96 4.33
C ASP A 244 -11.28 -3.63 5.29
N SER A 245 -10.09 -3.04 5.45
CA SER A 245 -9.01 -3.57 6.28
C SER A 245 -9.34 -3.46 7.78
N SER A 246 -9.54 -4.60 8.42
CA SER A 246 -9.65 -4.73 9.88
C SER A 246 -8.39 -4.25 10.59
N ASP A 247 -7.22 -4.55 10.04
CA ASP A 247 -5.92 -4.28 10.65
C ASP A 247 -5.61 -2.79 10.60
N LEU A 248 -5.83 -2.14 9.45
CA LEU A 248 -5.66 -0.69 9.33
C LEU A 248 -6.61 0.05 10.29
N ARG A 249 -7.86 -0.41 10.40
CA ARG A 249 -8.84 0.13 11.35
C ARG A 249 -8.40 -0.08 12.80
N ALA A 250 -7.95 -1.28 13.16
CA ALA A 250 -7.49 -1.60 14.51
C ALA A 250 -6.25 -0.77 14.88
N ASN A 251 -5.26 -0.70 14.00
CA ASN A 251 -4.04 0.08 14.22
C ASN A 251 -4.32 1.58 14.37
N ALA A 252 -5.18 2.16 13.53
CA ALA A 252 -5.58 3.57 13.66
C ALA A 252 -6.25 3.86 15.02
N LEU A 253 -7.10 2.94 15.50
CA LEU A 253 -7.74 3.03 16.81
C LEU A 253 -6.73 2.92 17.96
N LEU A 254 -5.77 2.00 17.88
CA LEU A 254 -4.71 1.83 18.87
C LEU A 254 -3.79 3.05 18.93
N HIS A 255 -3.41 3.61 17.77
CA HIS A 255 -2.60 4.82 17.71
C HIS A 255 -3.32 6.05 18.28
N LEU A 256 -4.62 6.22 18.04
CA LEU A 256 -5.41 7.28 18.69
C LEU A 256 -5.51 7.04 20.20
N ALA A 257 -5.69 5.79 20.64
CA ALA A 257 -5.71 5.46 22.07
C ALA A 257 -4.37 5.81 22.75
N GLU A 258 -3.23 5.50 22.12
CA GLU A 258 -1.90 5.90 22.59
C GLU A 258 -1.80 7.42 22.75
N VAL A 259 -2.21 8.18 21.74
CA VAL A 259 -2.21 9.66 21.79
C VAL A 259 -3.05 10.17 22.98
N LEU A 260 -4.26 9.62 23.17
CA LEU A 260 -5.14 10.02 24.27
C LEU A 260 -4.54 9.65 25.64
N ARG A 261 -3.85 8.51 25.76
CA ARG A 261 -3.15 8.13 27.00
C ARG A 261 -1.99 9.06 27.33
N LEU A 262 -1.16 9.37 26.33
CA LEU A 262 -0.05 10.32 26.48
C LEU A 262 -0.54 11.74 26.79
N SER A 263 -1.79 12.05 26.43
CA SER A 263 -2.48 13.30 26.76
C SER A 263 -3.24 13.25 28.10
N GLU A 264 -2.97 12.27 28.96
CA GLU A 264 -3.63 12.07 30.28
C GLU A 264 -5.17 11.90 30.21
N ARG A 265 -5.70 11.38 29.09
CA ARG A 265 -7.13 11.12 28.86
C ARG A 265 -7.44 9.61 28.72
N PRO A 266 -7.07 8.75 29.68
CA PRO A 266 -7.21 7.29 29.54
C PRO A 266 -8.67 6.83 29.43
N ASN A 267 -9.62 7.56 30.03
CA ASN A 267 -11.05 7.24 29.93
C ASN A 267 -11.57 7.38 28.49
N GLU A 268 -11.02 8.31 27.73
CA GLU A 268 -11.35 8.48 26.30
C GLU A 268 -10.61 7.48 25.41
N ALA A 269 -9.46 6.95 25.84
CA ALA A 269 -8.70 5.94 25.10
C ALA A 269 -9.38 4.56 25.13
N GLN A 270 -9.92 4.14 26.28
CA GLN A 270 -10.47 2.78 26.48
C GLN A 270 -11.54 2.34 25.44
N PRO A 271 -12.49 3.19 25.00
CA PRO A 271 -13.43 2.82 23.95
C PRO A 271 -12.76 2.45 22.63
N PHE A 272 -11.68 3.15 22.25
CA PHE A 272 -10.95 2.86 21.01
C PHE A 272 -10.18 1.55 21.11
N GLU A 273 -9.51 1.28 22.23
CA GLU A 273 -8.82 0.01 22.49
C GLU A 273 -9.78 -1.18 22.41
N ARG A 274 -10.92 -1.10 23.13
CA ARG A 274 -11.95 -2.15 23.11
C ARG A 274 -12.52 -2.38 21.71
N ARG A 275 -12.57 -1.35 20.87
CA ARG A 275 -13.01 -1.50 19.48
C ARG A 275 -11.92 -2.15 18.62
N ALA A 276 -10.66 -1.79 18.81
CA ALA A 276 -9.53 -2.41 18.12
C ALA A 276 -9.45 -3.92 18.44
N PHE A 277 -9.53 -4.30 19.71
CA PHE A 277 -9.53 -5.72 20.12
C PHE A 277 -10.66 -6.51 19.46
N ARG A 278 -11.89 -5.99 19.46
CA ARG A 278 -13.04 -6.65 18.81
C ARG A 278 -12.90 -6.80 17.29
N LEU A 279 -12.11 -5.94 16.64
CA LEU A 279 -11.83 -6.08 15.21
C LEU A 279 -10.83 -7.22 14.97
N LEU A 280 -9.78 -7.29 15.79
CA LEU A 280 -8.73 -8.33 15.68
C LEU A 280 -9.20 -9.72 16.13
N GLU A 281 -10.19 -9.82 17.01
CA GLU A 281 -10.80 -11.11 17.40
C GLU A 281 -11.71 -11.73 16.31
N ARG A 282 -12.07 -10.94 15.29
CA ARG A 282 -13.00 -11.36 14.23
C ARG A 282 -12.32 -11.79 12.94
N THR A 283 -11.01 -11.57 12.85
CA THR A 283 -10.10 -11.96 11.76
C THR A 283 -9.47 -13.32 12.04
#